data_AF-A0A9P2XIW9-F1
#
_entry.id   AF-A0A9P2XIW9-F1
#
_cell.length_a   1.000
_cell.length_b   1.000
_cell.length_c   1.000
_cell.angle_alpha   90.00
_cell.angle_beta   90.00
_cell.angle_gamma   90.00
#
_symmetry.space_group_name_H-M   'P 1'
#
loop_
_entity.id
_entity.type
_entity.pdbx_description
1 polymer ?
#
loop_
_entity_poly.entity_id
_entity_poly.type
_entity_poly.pdbx_seq_one_letter_code
_entity_poly.pdbx_strand_id
1 'polypeptide(L)'
;KLQLKAFSKALGIEINNDLSVIRLGEEPKKQRGKKSKAEPVAKVIPSEVFPADKQPAIVITEQTNVTASEDLLTPVSNELESDPEYQKTLDTLLQRVKESKTPAEVNAVYRYTRTWSDKQMDPLLKATHKRLTELADEKPVESEPPSLMVQIQNAPDLTTLDALEIDVAARDPQIQSRLMDFVKKRRFELQNAASNEPDYLLEEPF
;
A
#
# COMPACT_ATOMS: atom_id res chain seq x y z
N LYS A 1 16.25 -21.48 -20.52
CA LYS A 1 15.57 -22.31 -19.49
C LYS A 1 16.31 -22.31 -18.14
N LEU A 2 17.64 -22.45 -18.11
CA LEU A 2 18.43 -22.48 -16.86
C LEU A 2 18.31 -21.19 -16.02
N GLN A 3 18.35 -20.01 -16.64
CA GLN A 3 18.19 -18.73 -15.94
C GLN A 3 16.81 -18.59 -15.28
N LEU A 4 15.74 -18.97 -15.98
CA LEU A 4 14.38 -18.94 -15.43
C LEU A 4 14.22 -19.91 -14.26
N LYS A 5 14.88 -21.07 -14.31
CA LYS A 5 14.93 -22.03 -13.19
C LYS A 5 15.68 -21.45 -11.97
N ALA A 6 16.76 -20.71 -12.18
CA ALA A 6 17.49 -20.07 -11.08
C ALA A 6 16.65 -18.96 -10.42
N PHE A 7 16.00 -18.12 -11.23
CA PHE A 7 15.14 -17.04 -10.74
C PHE A 7 13.92 -17.56 -9.97
N SER A 8 13.22 -18.54 -10.51
CA SER A 8 12.06 -19.16 -9.84
C SER A 8 12.46 -19.83 -8.53
N LYS A 9 13.60 -20.53 -8.49
CA LYS A 9 14.14 -21.11 -7.25
C LYS A 9 14.48 -20.04 -6.21
N ALA A 10 15.02 -18.89 -6.61
CA ALA A 10 15.27 -17.76 -5.71
C ALA A 10 13.97 -17.16 -5.13
N LEU A 11 12.86 -17.26 -5.89
CA LEU A 11 11.52 -16.85 -5.46
C LEU A 11 10.75 -17.95 -4.73
N GLY A 12 11.35 -19.11 -4.46
CA GLY A 12 10.70 -20.23 -3.79
C GLY A 12 9.65 -20.97 -4.64
N ILE A 13 9.66 -20.77 -5.96
CA ILE A 13 8.71 -21.37 -6.90
C ILE A 13 9.41 -22.49 -7.68
N GLU A 14 8.89 -23.70 -7.59
CA GLU A 14 9.44 -24.85 -8.32
C GLU A 14 8.75 -25.00 -9.68
N ILE A 15 9.42 -24.58 -10.75
CA ILE A 15 8.93 -24.74 -12.12
C ILE A 15 9.45 -26.02 -12.77
N ASN A 16 8.52 -26.81 -13.32
CA ASN A 16 8.84 -27.99 -14.14
C ASN A 16 9.36 -27.56 -15.52
N ASN A 17 10.23 -28.36 -16.12
CA ASN A 17 10.97 -28.01 -17.37
C ASN A 17 10.10 -27.87 -18.64
N ASP A 18 8.79 -28.10 -18.52
CA ASP A 18 7.84 -28.20 -19.62
C ASP A 18 7.20 -26.85 -20.02
N LEU A 19 8.00 -25.78 -19.95
CA LEU A 19 7.59 -24.45 -20.40
C LEU A 19 7.80 -24.31 -21.92
N SER A 20 6.72 -24.06 -22.65
CA SER A 20 6.72 -23.63 -24.04
C SER A 20 6.77 -22.11 -24.13
N VAL A 21 7.81 -21.57 -24.77
CA VAL A 21 7.91 -20.14 -25.05
C VAL A 21 7.17 -19.87 -26.36
N ILE A 22 6.04 -19.17 -26.30
CA ILE A 22 5.29 -18.73 -27.47
C ILE A 22 5.47 -17.22 -27.58
N ARG A 23 5.84 -16.73 -28.78
CA ARG A 23 5.91 -15.28 -29.02
C ARG A 23 4.50 -14.70 -29.00
N LEU A 24 4.33 -13.56 -28.33
CA LEU A 24 3.06 -12.86 -28.30
C LEU A 24 2.65 -12.50 -29.76
N GLY A 25 1.59 -13.14 -30.26
CA GLY A 25 1.12 -13.03 -31.65
C GLY A 25 1.35 -14.26 -32.55
N GLU A 26 2.13 -15.25 -32.10
CA GLU A 26 2.49 -16.45 -32.88
C GLU A 26 1.97 -17.73 -32.20
N GLU A 27 0.68 -17.76 -31.86
CA GLU A 27 0.05 -18.95 -31.26
C GLU A 27 0.01 -20.13 -32.26
N PRO A 28 0.44 -21.34 -31.87
CA PRO A 28 0.32 -22.51 -32.71
C PRO A 28 -1.16 -22.88 -32.91
N LYS A 29 -1.61 -22.89 -34.17
CA LYS A 29 -2.95 -23.35 -34.54
C LYS A 29 -3.17 -24.78 -34.03
N LYS A 30 -4.12 -24.94 -33.11
CA LYS A 30 -4.52 -26.26 -32.57
C LYS A 30 -4.91 -27.20 -33.71
N GLN A 31 -4.10 -28.24 -33.96
CA GLN A 31 -4.49 -29.36 -34.81
C GLN A 31 -5.67 -30.08 -34.14
N ARG A 32 -6.81 -30.03 -34.82
CA ARG A 32 -8.09 -30.60 -34.42
C ARG A 32 -8.00 -32.14 -34.42
N GLY A 33 -7.66 -32.72 -33.27
CA GLY A 33 -7.85 -34.15 -33.00
C GLY A 33 -9.33 -34.53 -33.06
N LYS A 34 -9.63 -35.62 -33.75
CA LYS A 34 -10.96 -36.16 -34.04
C LYS A 34 -11.83 -36.30 -32.77
N LYS A 35 -12.98 -35.61 -32.71
CA LYS A 35 -14.07 -35.92 -31.77
C LYS A 35 -15.02 -36.93 -32.43
N SER A 36 -15.24 -38.05 -31.75
CA SER A 36 -16.29 -39.02 -32.05
C SER A 36 -17.66 -38.49 -31.63
N LYS A 37 -18.54 -38.38 -32.63
CA LYS A 37 -19.97 -38.75 -32.68
C LYS A 37 -20.90 -38.34 -31.51
N ALA A 38 -21.73 -37.33 -31.78
CA ALA A 38 -23.19 -37.38 -31.62
C ALA A 38 -23.85 -36.24 -32.44
N GLU A 39 -24.86 -36.60 -33.25
CA GLU A 39 -25.84 -35.79 -34.03
C GLU A 39 -26.73 -34.88 -33.17
N PRO A 40 -27.62 -34.01 -33.72
CA PRO A 40 -27.97 -33.75 -35.14
C PRO A 40 -27.92 -32.25 -35.57
N VAL A 41 -27.51 -31.91 -36.82
CA VAL A 41 -28.32 -31.60 -38.05
C VAL A 41 -29.15 -30.29 -37.99
N ALA A 42 -28.57 -29.19 -38.52
CA ALA A 42 -28.97 -28.40 -39.73
C ALA A 42 -29.85 -27.16 -39.42
N LYS A 43 -29.57 -25.93 -39.88
CA LYS A 43 -29.24 -25.41 -41.23
C LYS A 43 -28.32 -24.17 -41.11
N VAL A 44 -27.14 -24.11 -41.75
CA VAL A 44 -26.81 -23.53 -43.08
C VAL A 44 -26.81 -21.98 -43.13
N ILE A 45 -25.59 -21.45 -42.97
CA ILE A 45 -24.96 -20.17 -43.41
C ILE A 45 -24.87 -20.26 -44.98
N PRO A 46 -24.78 -19.22 -45.86
CA PRO A 46 -23.76 -18.16 -45.74
C PRO A 46 -23.97 -16.79 -46.41
N SER A 47 -23.26 -15.78 -45.89
CA SER A 47 -22.92 -14.56 -46.61
C SER A 47 -21.41 -14.50 -46.73
N GLU A 48 -20.89 -14.79 -47.91
CA GLU A 48 -19.51 -14.58 -48.32
C GLU A 48 -19.52 -14.50 -49.85
N VAL A 49 -19.25 -13.33 -50.43
CA VAL A 49 -18.52 -13.14 -51.72
C VAL A 49 -18.15 -11.64 -51.81
N PHE A 50 -16.86 -11.35 -51.65
CA PHE A 50 -16.25 -10.15 -52.21
C PHE A 50 -16.14 -10.31 -53.74
N PRO A 51 -16.24 -9.21 -54.50
CA PRO A 51 -15.25 -9.02 -55.55
C PRO A 51 -14.54 -7.67 -55.41
N ALA A 52 -13.21 -7.76 -55.50
CA ALA A 52 -12.33 -6.65 -55.75
C ALA A 52 -12.56 -6.11 -57.17
N ASP A 53 -12.75 -4.79 -57.31
CA ASP A 53 -12.19 -4.04 -58.43
C ASP A 53 -12.36 -2.51 -58.25
N LYS A 54 -11.21 -1.81 -58.33
CA LYS A 54 -10.97 -0.49 -58.95
C LYS A 54 -11.32 0.83 -58.19
N GLN A 55 -10.22 1.51 -57.82
CA GLN A 55 -9.92 2.96 -57.90
C GLN A 55 -10.55 3.93 -56.85
N PRO A 56 -9.76 4.82 -56.19
CA PRO A 56 -10.25 5.77 -55.21
C PRO A 56 -10.68 7.10 -55.88
N ALA A 57 -11.96 7.43 -55.81
CA ALA A 57 -12.46 8.78 -56.08
C ALA A 57 -13.07 9.31 -54.76
N ILE A 58 -12.25 10.03 -53.99
CA ILE A 58 -12.70 10.72 -52.77
C ILE A 58 -13.50 11.95 -53.23
N VAL A 59 -14.82 11.84 -53.17
CA VAL A 59 -15.73 13.00 -53.24
C VAL A 59 -16.03 13.41 -51.81
N ILE A 60 -15.46 14.55 -51.40
CA ILE A 60 -15.77 15.18 -50.11
C ILE A 60 -17.11 15.90 -50.30
N THR A 61 -18.19 15.30 -49.82
CA THR A 61 -19.45 16.04 -49.58
C THR A 61 -19.47 16.44 -48.11
N GLU A 62 -19.43 17.74 -47.87
CA GLU A 62 -19.60 18.36 -46.56
C GLU A 62 -20.92 17.93 -45.92
N GLN A 63 -20.87 17.36 -44.72
CA GLN A 63 -22.08 17.05 -43.95
C GLN A 63 -21.85 17.25 -42.44
N THR A 64 -22.28 18.43 -42.00
CA THR A 64 -23.02 18.71 -40.75
C THR A 64 -22.55 18.04 -39.46
N ASN A 65 -21.90 18.86 -38.62
CA ASN A 65 -21.94 18.85 -37.16
C ASN A 65 -23.09 18.03 -36.54
N VAL A 66 -22.79 16.79 -36.15
CA VAL A 66 -23.66 16.00 -35.27
C VAL A 66 -23.37 16.44 -33.83
N THR A 67 -24.11 17.43 -33.34
CA THR A 67 -24.26 17.67 -31.91
C THR A 67 -25.09 16.53 -31.36
N ALA A 68 -24.42 15.43 -30.98
CA ALA A 68 -25.02 14.40 -30.15
C ALA A 68 -25.33 15.03 -28.80
N SER A 69 -26.62 15.26 -28.56
CA SER A 69 -27.16 15.72 -27.29
C SER A 69 -26.66 14.80 -26.18
N GLU A 70 -26.10 15.42 -25.15
CA GLU A 70 -25.76 14.85 -23.87
C GLU A 70 -27.04 14.27 -23.24
N ASP A 71 -27.29 12.99 -23.52
CA ASP A 71 -28.40 12.22 -22.99
C ASP A 71 -28.16 11.97 -21.50
N LEU A 72 -28.64 12.92 -20.70
CA LEU A 72 -29.15 12.75 -19.34
C LEU A 72 -28.32 11.86 -18.41
N LEU A 73 -27.15 12.37 -17.99
CA LEU A 73 -26.60 12.01 -16.68
C LEU A 73 -27.51 12.58 -15.60
N THR A 74 -28.46 11.79 -15.13
CA THR A 74 -29.14 12.07 -13.86
C THR A 74 -28.14 11.87 -12.71
N PRO A 75 -27.88 12.86 -11.84
CA PRO A 75 -27.28 12.59 -10.55
C PRO A 75 -28.38 12.02 -9.65
N VAL A 76 -28.54 10.70 -9.63
CA VAL A 76 -29.20 10.01 -8.51
C VAL A 76 -28.26 10.13 -7.31
N SER A 77 -28.19 11.30 -6.66
CA SER A 77 -27.15 11.57 -5.66
C SER A 77 -27.65 11.89 -4.25
N ASN A 78 -28.95 11.89 -3.92
CA ASN A 78 -29.38 12.30 -2.57
C ASN A 78 -30.35 11.36 -1.83
N GLU A 79 -30.83 10.26 -2.41
CA GLU A 79 -31.92 9.48 -1.78
C GLU A 79 -31.46 8.21 -1.03
N LEU A 80 -30.17 7.86 -1.09
CA LEU A 80 -29.62 6.66 -0.43
C LEU A 80 -28.94 6.94 0.93
N GLU A 81 -28.73 8.21 1.30
CA GLU A 81 -28.07 8.57 2.57
C GLU A 81 -28.98 8.44 3.80
N SER A 82 -30.30 8.38 3.59
CA SER A 82 -31.30 8.22 4.65
C SER A 82 -31.95 6.83 4.67
N ASP A 83 -31.33 5.84 4.04
CA ASP A 83 -31.82 4.47 4.14
C ASP A 83 -31.49 3.94 5.56
N PRO A 84 -32.50 3.60 6.39
CA PRO A 84 -32.25 3.05 7.72
C PRO A 84 -31.43 1.75 7.68
N GLU A 85 -31.46 1.00 6.57
CA GLU A 85 -30.65 -0.20 6.39
C GLU A 85 -29.17 0.12 6.19
N TYR A 86 -28.86 1.15 5.39
CA TYR A 86 -27.50 1.66 5.24
C TYR A 86 -26.93 2.11 6.59
N GLN A 87 -27.68 2.91 7.35
CA GLN A 87 -27.16 3.41 8.63
C GLN A 87 -26.93 2.27 9.63
N LYS A 88 -27.86 1.31 9.73
CA LYS A 88 -27.71 0.14 10.62
C LYS A 88 -26.51 -0.72 10.24
N THR A 89 -26.28 -0.93 8.94
CA THR A 89 -25.13 -1.69 8.47
C THR A 89 -23.83 -0.95 8.72
N LEU A 90 -23.78 0.37 8.47
CA LEU A 90 -22.64 1.22 8.79
C LEU A 90 -22.28 1.16 10.28
N ASP A 91 -23.26 1.36 11.17
CA ASP A 91 -23.02 1.34 12.62
C ASP A 91 -22.48 -0.02 13.07
N THR A 92 -23.01 -1.11 12.53
CA THR A 92 -22.53 -2.47 12.81
C THR A 92 -21.09 -2.67 12.35
N LEU A 93 -20.74 -2.20 11.15
CA LEU A 93 -19.39 -2.30 10.61
C LEU A 93 -18.40 -1.41 11.38
N LEU A 94 -18.79 -0.20 11.75
CA LEU A 94 -17.99 0.69 12.59
C LEU A 94 -17.73 0.08 13.97
N GLN A 95 -18.73 -0.55 14.57
CA GLN A 95 -18.58 -1.27 15.84
C GLN A 95 -17.59 -2.43 15.69
N ARG A 96 -17.69 -3.21 14.61
CA ARG A 96 -16.75 -4.29 14.31
C ARG A 96 -15.32 -3.78 14.12
N VAL A 97 -15.12 -2.64 13.46
CA VAL A 97 -13.80 -2.01 13.33
C VAL A 97 -13.23 -1.68 14.72
N LYS A 98 -14.03 -1.09 15.62
CA LYS A 98 -13.59 -0.76 16.98
C LYS A 98 -13.22 -1.99 17.82
N GLU A 99 -13.97 -3.07 17.69
CA GLU A 99 -13.75 -4.32 18.44
C GLU A 99 -12.59 -5.17 17.87
N SER A 100 -12.20 -4.92 16.62
CA SER A 100 -11.14 -5.66 15.95
C SER A 100 -9.77 -5.39 16.59
N LYS A 101 -8.99 -6.47 16.77
CA LYS A 101 -7.66 -6.43 17.40
C LYS A 101 -6.53 -6.65 16.40
N THR A 102 -6.86 -7.13 15.21
CA THR A 102 -5.88 -7.42 14.17
C THR A 102 -6.15 -6.60 12.92
N PRO A 103 -5.10 -6.18 12.19
CA PRO A 103 -5.28 -5.49 10.91
C PRO A 103 -6.10 -6.29 9.89
N ALA A 104 -6.02 -7.63 9.93
CA ALA A 104 -6.78 -8.51 9.04
C ALA A 104 -8.28 -8.46 9.31
N GLU A 105 -8.70 -8.43 10.58
CA GLU A 105 -10.11 -8.29 10.97
C GLU A 105 -10.67 -6.93 10.57
N VAL A 106 -9.88 -5.86 10.78
CA VAL A 106 -10.21 -4.49 10.37
C VAL A 106 -10.43 -4.42 8.85
N ASN A 107 -9.54 -5.03 8.05
CA ASN A 107 -9.66 -5.06 6.59
C ASN A 107 -10.79 -5.99 6.08
N ALA A 108 -11.23 -6.96 6.87
CA ALA A 108 -12.31 -7.87 6.46
C ALA A 108 -13.65 -7.14 6.27
N VAL A 109 -13.81 -5.96 6.86
CA VAL A 109 -15.04 -5.15 6.82
C VAL A 109 -15.38 -4.71 5.39
N TYR A 110 -14.38 -4.50 4.53
CA TYR A 110 -14.59 -4.13 3.12
C TYR A 110 -15.30 -5.20 2.29
N ARG A 111 -15.34 -6.46 2.75
CA ARG A 111 -16.07 -7.53 2.04
C ARG A 111 -17.58 -7.25 2.02
N TYR A 112 -18.08 -6.50 3.00
CA TYR A 112 -19.50 -6.20 3.15
C TYR A 112 -19.94 -4.90 2.45
N THR A 113 -18.99 -4.07 2.02
CA THR A 113 -19.27 -2.75 1.41
C THR A 113 -18.97 -2.72 -0.09
N ARG A 114 -18.97 -3.88 -0.76
CA ARG A 114 -18.62 -3.98 -2.19
C ARG A 114 -19.60 -3.27 -3.12
N THR A 115 -20.85 -3.10 -2.69
CA THR A 115 -21.92 -2.43 -3.45
C THR A 115 -22.11 -0.98 -3.05
N TRP A 116 -21.34 -0.48 -2.08
CA TRP A 116 -21.48 0.89 -1.58
C TRP A 116 -20.86 1.88 -2.55
N SER A 117 -21.42 3.08 -2.60
CA SER A 117 -20.80 4.21 -3.31
C SER A 117 -19.60 4.75 -2.52
N ASP A 118 -18.72 5.49 -3.20
CA ASP A 118 -17.53 6.09 -2.58
C ASP A 118 -17.89 6.99 -1.38
N LYS A 119 -18.97 7.77 -1.51
CA LYS A 119 -19.48 8.64 -0.43
C LYS A 119 -19.91 7.84 0.80
N GLN A 120 -20.60 6.72 0.58
CA GLN A 120 -21.05 5.81 1.64
C GLN A 120 -19.87 5.08 2.31
N MET A 121 -18.80 4.81 1.58
CA MET A 121 -17.62 4.13 2.11
C MET A 121 -16.70 5.04 2.93
N ASP A 122 -16.71 6.35 2.70
CA ASP A 122 -15.85 7.34 3.37
C ASP A 122 -15.85 7.27 4.92
N PRO A 123 -17.01 7.23 5.63
CA PRO A 123 -17.01 7.12 7.09
C PRO A 123 -16.32 5.85 7.60
N LEU A 124 -16.54 4.73 6.90
CA LEU A 124 -15.91 3.46 7.24
C LEU A 124 -14.40 3.49 6.96
N LEU A 125 -13.98 4.08 5.84
CA LEU A 125 -12.57 4.21 5.47
C LEU A 125 -11.79 5.00 6.53
N LYS A 126 -12.34 6.15 6.96
CA LYS A 126 -11.75 6.97 8.03
C LYS A 126 -11.62 6.21 9.34
N ALA A 127 -12.66 5.48 9.75
CA ALA A 127 -12.63 4.68 10.97
C ALA A 127 -11.61 3.54 10.90
N THR A 128 -11.55 2.86 9.76
CA THR A 128 -10.61 1.75 9.50
C THR A 128 -9.17 2.24 9.55
N HIS A 129 -8.84 3.32 8.84
CA HIS A 129 -7.50 3.92 8.88
C HIS A 129 -7.10 4.30 10.31
N LYS A 130 -7.99 4.97 11.05
CA LYS A 130 -7.72 5.33 12.45
C LYS A 130 -7.38 4.09 13.29
N ARG A 131 -8.19 3.03 13.19
CA ARG A 131 -7.96 1.80 13.98
C ARG A 131 -6.66 1.10 13.57
N LEU A 132 -6.33 1.07 12.28
CA LEU A 132 -5.07 0.49 11.81
C LEU A 132 -3.86 1.24 12.36
N THR A 133 -3.93 2.57 12.45
CA THR A 133 -2.89 3.38 13.09
C THR A 133 -2.77 3.04 14.58
N GLU A 134 -3.89 3.00 15.31
CA GLU A 134 -3.90 2.61 16.73
C GLU A 134 -3.29 1.21 16.94
N LEU A 135 -3.62 0.23 16.10
CA LEU A 135 -3.05 -1.11 16.19
C LEU A 135 -1.54 -1.15 15.86
N ALA A 136 -1.07 -0.23 15.01
CA ALA A 136 0.34 -0.09 14.71
C ALA A 136 1.12 0.55 15.86
N ASP A 137 0.49 1.49 16.60
CA ASP A 137 1.05 2.15 17.77
C ASP A 137 0.98 1.26 19.04
N GLU A 138 -0.09 0.47 19.20
CA GLU A 138 -0.30 -0.48 20.30
C GLU A 138 0.68 -1.66 20.22
N LYS A 139 1.01 -2.12 19.00
CA LYS A 139 2.17 -2.98 18.83
C LYS A 139 3.36 -2.12 19.23
N PRO A 140 4.17 -2.50 20.25
CA PRO A 140 5.42 -1.81 20.48
C PRO A 140 6.20 -1.99 19.17
N VAL A 141 6.19 -0.95 18.35
CA VAL A 141 7.27 -0.70 17.43
C VAL A 141 8.45 -0.79 18.36
N GLU A 142 9.28 -1.82 18.21
CA GLU A 142 10.69 -1.70 18.57
C GLU A 142 11.16 -0.54 17.70
N SER A 143 10.84 0.69 18.15
CA SER A 143 11.20 1.91 17.48
C SER A 143 12.69 1.78 17.40
N GLU A 144 13.18 1.71 16.17
CA GLU A 144 14.61 1.57 15.92
C GLU A 144 15.30 2.51 16.91
N PRO A 145 16.27 1.99 17.68
CA PRO A 145 16.82 2.75 18.78
C PRO A 145 17.20 4.13 18.24
N PRO A 146 16.78 5.21 18.93
CA PRO A 146 16.94 6.57 18.43
C PRO A 146 18.37 6.75 17.96
N SER A 147 18.58 7.49 16.86
CA SER A 147 19.92 7.69 16.31
C SER A 147 20.91 8.06 17.41
N LEU A 148 22.14 7.54 17.34
CA LEU A 148 23.19 7.79 18.34
C LEU A 148 23.37 9.30 18.63
N MET A 149 23.18 10.15 17.62
CA MET A 149 23.15 11.61 17.77
C MET A 149 22.05 12.09 18.74
N VAL A 150 20.82 11.55 18.61
CA VAL A 150 19.67 11.89 19.45
C VAL A 150 19.87 11.35 20.87
N GLN A 151 20.45 10.15 21.00
CA GLN A 151 20.81 9.60 22.32
C GLN A 151 21.81 10.50 23.05
N ILE A 152 22.83 11.00 22.34
CA ILE A 152 23.82 11.94 22.91
C ILE A 152 23.14 13.25 23.34
N GLN A 153 22.27 13.82 22.51
CA GLN A 153 21.58 15.08 22.83
C GLN A 153 20.66 14.96 24.05
N ASN A 154 20.05 13.79 24.24
CA ASN A 154 19.10 13.53 25.33
C ASN A 154 19.73 12.78 26.52
N ALA A 155 21.06 12.61 26.55
CA ALA A 155 21.73 11.91 27.64
C ALA A 155 21.42 12.60 28.98
N PRO A 156 20.85 11.90 29.97
CA PRO A 156 20.40 12.53 31.22
C PRO A 156 21.56 12.95 32.13
N ASP A 157 22.69 12.26 32.08
CA ASP A 157 23.82 12.44 32.99
C ASP A 157 25.16 12.15 32.30
N LEU A 158 26.25 12.48 32.99
CA LEU A 158 27.60 12.33 32.43
C LEU A 158 27.96 10.86 32.19
N THR A 159 27.48 9.96 33.05
CA THR A 159 27.76 8.52 32.96
C THR A 159 27.13 7.91 31.70
N THR A 160 25.87 8.27 31.42
CA THR A 160 25.20 7.83 30.19
C THR A 160 25.85 8.44 28.95
N LEU A 161 26.32 9.69 29.03
CA LEU A 161 27.07 10.31 27.94
C LEU A 161 28.41 9.61 27.66
N ASP A 162 29.15 9.22 28.70
CA ASP A 162 30.42 8.50 28.57
C ASP A 162 30.23 7.11 27.93
N ALA A 163 29.15 6.40 28.27
CA ALA A 163 28.81 5.13 27.62
C ALA A 163 28.55 5.31 26.11
N LEU A 164 27.83 6.37 25.72
CA LEU A 164 27.59 6.70 24.31
C LEU A 164 28.86 7.11 23.58
N GLU A 165 29.84 7.72 24.26
CA GLU A 165 31.14 8.07 23.68
C GLU A 165 31.91 6.82 23.21
N ILE A 166 31.76 5.69 23.91
CA ILE A 166 32.32 4.39 23.49
C ILE A 166 31.67 3.94 22.18
N ASP A 167 30.34 4.03 22.07
CA ASP A 167 29.62 3.68 20.86
C ASP A 167 29.96 4.59 19.68
N VAL A 168 30.23 5.88 19.94
CA VAL A 168 30.72 6.83 18.94
C VAL A 168 32.08 6.38 18.42
N ALA A 169 33.03 6.05 19.32
CA ALA A 169 34.37 5.61 18.95
C ALA A 169 34.39 4.31 18.11
N ALA A 170 33.33 3.49 18.19
CA ALA A 170 33.15 2.31 17.36
C ALA A 170 32.62 2.61 15.93
N ARG A 171 32.30 3.87 15.59
CA ARG A 171 31.77 4.26 14.26
C ARG A 171 32.87 4.68 13.30
N ASP A 172 32.49 4.96 12.06
CA ASP A 172 33.43 5.44 11.04
C ASP A 172 34.04 6.81 11.43
N PRO A 173 35.35 7.06 11.18
CA PRO A 173 36.00 8.33 11.54
C PRO A 173 35.29 9.59 11.02
N GLN A 174 34.66 9.53 9.85
CA GLN A 174 33.93 10.66 9.28
C GLN A 174 32.66 10.96 10.08
N ILE A 175 31.99 9.93 10.61
CA ILE A 175 30.80 10.06 11.46
C ILE A 175 31.19 10.43 12.89
N GLN A 176 32.31 9.91 13.40
CA GLN A 176 32.83 10.20 14.74
C GLN A 176 33.01 11.69 14.97
N SER A 177 33.64 12.41 14.03
CA SER A 177 33.89 13.85 14.17
C SER A 177 32.60 14.64 14.47
N ARG A 178 31.54 14.37 13.70
CA ARG A 178 30.23 14.99 13.87
C ARG A 178 29.56 14.60 15.19
N LEU A 179 29.64 13.35 15.60
CA LEU A 179 29.04 12.88 16.86
C LEU A 179 29.78 13.44 18.09
N MET A 180 31.10 13.54 18.03
CA MET A 180 31.91 14.11 19.11
C MET A 180 31.59 15.58 19.38
N ASP A 181 31.20 16.35 18.36
CA ASP A 181 30.73 17.73 18.56
C ASP A 181 29.44 17.79 19.39
N PHE A 182 28.52 16.82 19.20
CA PHE A 182 27.33 16.68 20.05
C PHE A 182 27.70 16.23 21.47
N VAL A 183 28.67 15.32 21.63
CA VAL A 183 29.15 14.88 22.96
C VAL A 183 29.71 16.05 23.75
N LYS A 184 30.59 16.85 23.15
CA LYS A 184 31.17 18.04 23.79
C LYS A 184 30.09 19.03 24.22
N LYS A 185 29.13 19.29 23.34
CA LYS A 185 28.01 20.19 23.62
C LYS A 185 27.17 19.68 24.80
N ARG A 186 26.79 18.41 24.79
CA ARG A 186 26.00 17.83 25.88
C ARG A 186 26.76 17.81 27.20
N ARG A 187 28.05 17.47 27.17
CA ARG A 187 28.92 17.49 28.36
C ARG A 187 28.95 18.88 29.01
N PHE A 188 29.04 19.93 28.20
CA PHE A 188 28.98 21.31 28.67
C PHE A 188 27.61 21.66 29.29
N GLU A 189 26.51 21.26 28.65
CA GLU A 189 25.15 21.47 29.19
C GLU A 189 24.97 20.78 30.54
N LEU A 190 25.40 19.53 30.67
CA LEU A 190 25.29 18.74 31.91
C LEU A 190 26.19 19.31 33.02
N GLN A 191 27.41 19.74 32.70
CA GLN A 191 28.32 20.35 33.67
C GLN A 191 27.76 21.69 34.20
N ASN A 192 27.17 22.51 33.33
CA ASN A 192 26.57 23.78 33.72
C ASN A 192 25.26 23.59 34.50
N ALA A 193 24.46 22.57 34.15
CA ALA A 193 23.25 22.22 34.90
C ALA A 193 23.60 21.74 36.31
N ALA A 194 24.62 20.88 36.47
CA ALA A 194 25.12 20.43 37.77
C ALA A 194 25.70 21.57 38.62
N SER A 195 26.24 22.63 37.99
CA SER A 195 26.76 23.80 38.70
C SER A 195 25.66 24.76 39.19
N ASN A 196 24.42 24.60 38.72
CA ASN A 196 23.28 25.45 39.05
C ASN A 196 22.29 24.76 40.01
N GLU A 197 22.59 23.57 40.54
CA GLU A 197 21.83 23.03 41.66
C GLU A 197 22.12 23.89 42.90
N PRO A 198 21.10 24.55 43.48
CA PRO A 198 21.32 25.34 44.67
C PRO A 198 21.54 24.39 45.86
N ASP A 199 22.65 24.63 46.57
CA ASP A 199 23.24 23.89 47.70
C ASP A 199 22.35 23.81 48.97
N TYR A 200 21.03 23.72 48.84
CA TYR A 200 20.07 23.79 49.95
C TYR A 200 19.76 22.42 50.61
N LEU A 201 20.61 21.41 50.47
CA LEU A 201 20.37 20.07 51.04
C LEU A 201 21.45 19.59 52.04
N LEU A 202 22.26 20.51 52.55
CA LEU A 202 23.17 20.25 53.68
C LEU A 202 22.79 21.08 54.91
N GLU A 203 21.56 20.94 55.40
CA GLU A 203 21.30 21.13 56.83
C GLU A 203 21.12 19.74 57.45
N GLU A 204 22.18 19.28 58.11
CA GLU A 204 22.27 18.07 58.92
C GLU A 204 21.28 18.07 60.10
N PRO A 205 20.93 16.88 60.61
CA PRO A 205 19.89 16.70 61.62
C PRO A 205 20.32 17.18 63.02
N PHE A 206 19.41 17.86 63.71
CA PHE A 206 19.37 17.95 65.17
C PHE A 206 17.96 17.67 65.69
#